data_AF-A0A084W6I9-F1
#
_entry.id   AF-A0A084W6I9-F1
#
_cell.length_a   1.000
_cell.length_b   1.000
_cell.length_c   1.000
_cell.angle_alpha   90.00
_cell.angle_beta   90.00
_cell.angle_gamma   90.00
#
_symmetry.space_group_name_H-M   'P 1'
#
loop_
_entity.id
_entity.type
_entity.pdbx_description
1 polymer ?
#
loop_
_entity_poly.entity_id
_entity_poly.type
_entity_poly.pdbx_seq_one_letter_code
_entity_poly.pdbx_strand_id
1 'polypeptide(L)'
;MNQNEAKVDGFESRTAQRISQSSSQIIDTFGRQIKVSDSNVAKPVEPSSSEFMEMRNLRRKVNELESRIKDCYDTSSELTERSDEKGYDVIRNPPYQSSRNHLDKYVQDLPISTLNNPWTTIQHRFNGSIDFYRNWNEYKNGFGHQPGEFWIGLEKLYQMTRSKRHELLIVLEDFGGIIKHALYDDFMIGSEDEDYVLKKLGEFWGTVGDSLDPHVGESFSTYDRDNDKRPGKNCAKELQGGWWFISFGSCIACNLNGKYYQQPEVQKLQGLIWFPWHGGFYSLKSTKMMIRRRSVTAG
;
A
#
# COMPACT_ATOMS: atom_id res chain seq x y z
N MET A 1 16.59 -61.75 17.99
CA MET A 1 16.26 -60.40 18.49
C MET A 1 16.22 -60.44 20.00
N ASN A 2 16.94 -59.52 20.65
CA ASN A 2 17.50 -59.68 22.00
C ASN A 2 16.51 -59.22 23.08
N GLN A 3 16.35 -59.98 24.17
CA GLN A 3 15.44 -59.65 25.29
C GLN A 3 15.78 -58.32 26.01
N ASN A 4 16.95 -57.73 25.72
CA ASN A 4 17.39 -56.46 26.29
C ASN A 4 16.81 -55.23 25.56
N GLU A 5 16.46 -55.32 24.27
CA GLU A 5 15.88 -54.19 23.52
C GLU A 5 14.44 -53.90 23.96
N ALA A 6 13.65 -54.95 24.22
CA ALA A 6 12.26 -54.80 24.68
C ALA A 6 12.13 -54.20 26.11
N LYS A 7 13.17 -54.29 26.94
CA LYS A 7 13.19 -53.67 28.28
C LYS A 7 13.52 -52.17 28.22
N VAL A 8 14.32 -51.75 27.25
CA VAL A 8 14.71 -50.34 27.07
C VAL A 8 13.53 -49.53 26.51
N ASP A 9 12.83 -50.06 25.50
CA ASP A 9 11.61 -49.44 24.94
C ASP A 9 10.49 -49.28 25.99
N GLY A 10 10.33 -50.29 26.88
CA GLY A 10 9.36 -50.23 27.96
C GLY A 10 9.69 -49.20 29.05
N PHE A 11 10.97 -48.85 29.23
CA PHE A 11 11.42 -47.84 30.20
C PHE A 11 11.33 -46.42 29.63
N GLU A 12 11.68 -46.24 28.36
CA GLU A 12 11.54 -44.95 27.66
C GLU A 12 10.06 -44.56 27.51
N SER A 13 9.18 -45.50 27.18
CA SER A 13 7.73 -45.27 27.10
C SER A 13 7.12 -44.81 28.43
N ARG A 14 7.50 -45.43 29.55
CA ARG A 14 7.02 -45.05 30.90
C ARG A 14 7.56 -43.70 31.35
N THR A 15 8.79 -43.36 30.94
CA THR A 15 9.41 -42.07 31.26
C THR A 15 8.74 -40.94 30.48
N ALA A 16 8.49 -41.14 29.19
CA ALA A 16 7.74 -40.19 28.35
C ALA A 16 6.32 -39.95 28.89
N GLN A 17 5.64 -41.01 29.35
CA GLN A 17 4.31 -40.90 29.93
C GLN A 17 4.29 -40.10 31.25
N ARG A 18 5.31 -40.27 32.11
CA ARG A 18 5.46 -39.47 33.34
C ARG A 18 5.77 -38.01 33.05
N ILE A 19 6.60 -37.72 32.06
CA ILE A 19 6.91 -36.34 31.64
C ILE A 19 5.64 -35.68 31.11
N SER A 20 4.87 -36.35 30.25
CA SER A 20 3.61 -35.84 29.71
C SER A 20 2.57 -35.53 30.80
N GLN A 21 2.41 -36.43 31.79
CA GLN A 21 1.51 -36.20 32.91
C GLN A 21 1.95 -35.01 33.79
N SER A 22 3.26 -34.89 34.05
CA SER A 22 3.82 -33.77 34.82
C SER A 22 3.63 -32.43 34.09
N SER A 23 3.90 -32.39 32.77
CA SER A 23 3.67 -31.21 31.94
C SER A 23 2.20 -30.79 31.92
N SER A 24 1.26 -31.73 31.86
CA SER A 24 -0.18 -31.43 31.91
C SER A 24 -0.59 -30.82 33.25
N GLN A 25 -0.07 -31.32 34.37
CA GLN A 25 -0.36 -30.76 35.69
C GLN A 25 0.22 -29.35 35.87
N ILE A 26 1.40 -29.09 35.32
CA ILE A 26 2.02 -27.76 35.33
C ILE A 26 1.18 -26.78 34.51
N ILE A 27 0.75 -27.16 33.30
CA ILE A 27 -0.11 -26.33 32.44
C ILE A 27 -1.44 -26.01 33.12
N ASP A 28 -2.08 -26.98 33.75
CA ASP A 28 -3.33 -26.77 34.49
C ASP A 28 -3.15 -25.82 35.68
N THR A 29 -2.02 -25.94 36.39
CA THR A 29 -1.73 -25.10 37.56
C THR A 29 -1.47 -23.65 37.14
N PHE A 30 -0.66 -23.43 36.10
CA PHE A 30 -0.43 -22.10 35.53
C PHE A 30 -1.70 -21.52 34.91
N GLY A 31 -2.51 -22.33 34.21
CA GLY A 31 -3.79 -21.91 33.66
C GLY A 31 -4.77 -21.44 34.74
N ARG A 32 -4.80 -22.08 35.91
CA ARG A 32 -5.60 -21.62 37.06
C ARG A 32 -5.05 -20.33 37.66
N GLN A 33 -3.72 -20.19 37.79
CA GLN A 33 -3.11 -18.96 38.31
C GLN A 33 -3.31 -17.74 37.39
N ILE A 34 -3.31 -17.95 36.07
CA ILE A 34 -3.65 -16.90 35.09
C ILE A 34 -5.12 -16.49 35.25
N LYS A 35 -6.05 -17.44 35.35
CA LYS A 35 -7.48 -17.14 35.59
C LYS A 35 -7.72 -16.38 36.90
N VAL A 36 -6.99 -16.72 37.97
CA VAL A 36 -7.07 -16.00 39.26
C VAL A 36 -6.50 -14.59 39.12
N SER A 37 -5.39 -14.41 38.39
CA SER A 37 -4.83 -13.09 38.09
C SER A 37 -5.77 -12.23 37.25
N ASP A 38 -6.40 -12.78 36.22
CA ASP A 38 -7.40 -12.08 35.39
C ASP A 38 -8.63 -11.65 36.22
N SER A 39 -9.06 -12.48 37.17
CA SER A 39 -10.17 -12.13 38.08
C SER A 39 -9.81 -11.02 39.07
N ASN A 40 -8.52 -10.80 39.34
CA ASN A 40 -8.03 -9.71 40.20
C ASN A 40 -7.74 -8.40 39.45
N VAL A 41 -7.74 -8.41 38.10
CA VAL A 41 -7.56 -7.21 37.26
C VAL A 41 -8.90 -6.57 36.86
N ALA A 42 -10.04 -7.18 37.22
CA ALA A 42 -11.36 -6.62 37.00
C ALA A 42 -11.79 -5.62 38.10
N LYS A 43 -11.11 -4.48 38.19
CA LYS A 43 -11.82 -3.24 38.54
C LYS A 43 -11.88 -2.37 37.29
N PRO A 44 -13.06 -2.23 36.66
CA PRO A 44 -13.24 -1.25 35.59
C PRO A 44 -12.87 0.12 36.16
N VAL A 45 -11.92 0.81 35.51
CA VAL A 45 -11.77 2.24 35.72
C VAL A 45 -13.07 2.88 35.22
N GLU A 46 -13.90 3.35 36.15
CA GLU A 46 -15.12 4.07 35.80
C GLU A 46 -14.75 5.34 35.02
N PRO A 47 -15.29 5.57 33.80
CA PRO A 47 -14.98 6.74 33.00
C PRO A 47 -15.83 7.93 33.49
N SER A 48 -15.43 8.55 34.60
CA SER A 48 -16.13 9.71 35.17
C SER A 48 -15.37 11.04 35.01
N SER A 49 -14.27 11.09 34.24
CA SER A 49 -13.61 12.37 33.94
C SER A 49 -14.30 13.11 32.80
N SER A 50 -14.43 14.44 32.92
CA SER A 50 -15.03 15.28 31.87
C SER A 50 -14.33 15.11 30.53
N GLU A 51 -13.02 14.85 30.55
CA GLU A 51 -12.17 14.60 29.38
C GLU A 51 -12.61 13.34 28.61
N PHE A 52 -13.03 12.27 29.30
CA PHE A 52 -13.53 11.06 28.63
C PHE A 52 -14.90 11.28 27.97
N MET A 53 -15.76 12.10 28.58
CA MET A 53 -17.03 12.52 27.98
C MET A 53 -16.80 13.43 26.78
N GLU A 54 -15.85 14.36 26.85
CA GLU A 54 -15.44 15.19 25.72
C GLU A 54 -14.88 14.35 24.56
N MET A 55 -14.01 13.38 24.85
CA MET A 55 -13.45 12.49 23.83
C MET A 55 -14.53 11.62 23.16
N ARG A 56 -15.50 11.11 23.91
CA ARG A 56 -16.68 10.42 23.35
C ARG A 56 -17.53 11.33 22.48
N ASN A 57 -17.75 12.57 22.91
CA ASN A 57 -18.52 13.54 22.16
C ASN A 57 -17.80 13.97 20.88
N LEU A 58 -16.49 14.17 20.93
CA LEU A 58 -15.67 14.42 19.74
C LEU A 58 -15.74 13.24 18.77
N ARG A 59 -15.58 12.01 19.27
CA ARG A 59 -15.66 10.81 18.42
C ARG A 59 -17.02 10.67 17.74
N ARG A 60 -18.10 10.99 18.45
CA ARG A 60 -19.46 10.99 17.87
C ARG A 60 -19.59 12.04 16.77
N LYS A 61 -19.07 13.25 16.98
CA LYS A 61 -19.07 14.34 15.98
C LYS A 61 -18.22 14.02 14.75
N VAL A 62 -17.07 13.35 14.94
CA VAL A 62 -16.22 12.89 13.82
C VAL A 62 -16.97 11.89 12.96
N ASN A 63 -17.57 10.87 13.57
CA ASN A 63 -18.35 9.86 12.82
C ASN A 63 -19.54 10.49 12.08
N GLU A 64 -20.19 11.50 12.68
CA GLU A 64 -21.30 12.22 12.05
C GLU A 64 -20.84 13.09 10.88
N LEU A 65 -19.69 13.75 10.99
CA LEU A 65 -19.08 14.47 9.88
C LEU A 65 -18.64 13.54 8.76
N GLU A 66 -18.06 12.39 9.08
CA GLU A 66 -17.66 11.36 8.11
C GLU A 66 -18.88 10.82 7.34
N SER A 67 -20.00 10.56 8.03
CA SER A 67 -21.25 10.16 7.39
C SER A 67 -21.77 11.24 6.44
N ARG A 68 -21.79 12.51 6.88
CA ARG A 68 -22.27 13.63 6.05
C ARG A 68 -21.39 13.87 4.83
N ILE A 69 -20.08 13.65 4.96
CA ILE A 69 -19.15 13.72 3.83
C ILE A 69 -19.47 12.61 2.83
N LYS A 70 -19.67 11.38 3.31
CA LYS A 70 -20.05 10.24 2.48
C LYS A 70 -21.35 10.50 1.71
N ASP A 71 -22.39 10.96 2.39
CA ASP A 71 -23.68 11.26 1.75
C ASP A 71 -23.56 12.34 0.67
N CYS A 72 -22.72 13.36 0.91
CA CYS A 72 -22.46 14.43 -0.05
C CYS A 72 -21.69 13.91 -1.29
N TYR A 73 -20.78 12.96 -1.10
CA TYR A 73 -20.06 12.29 -2.19
C TYR A 73 -20.96 11.35 -2.99
N ASP A 74 -21.80 10.56 -2.33
CA ASP A 74 -22.75 9.66 -3.00
C ASP A 74 -23.76 10.47 -3.83
N THR A 75 -24.26 11.59 -3.26
CA THR A 75 -25.12 12.55 -3.98
C THR A 75 -24.37 13.21 -5.16
N SER A 76 -23.10 13.56 -4.98
CA SER A 76 -22.27 14.08 -6.07
C SER A 76 -22.04 13.05 -7.16
N SER A 77 -21.86 11.78 -6.80
CA SER A 77 -21.67 10.65 -7.72
C SER A 77 -22.92 10.43 -8.58
N GLU A 78 -24.10 10.42 -7.96
CA GLU A 78 -25.41 10.33 -8.65
C GLU A 78 -25.65 11.52 -9.59
N LEU A 79 -25.21 12.73 -9.22
CA LEU A 79 -25.28 13.91 -10.10
C LEU A 79 -24.30 13.83 -11.28
N THR A 80 -23.10 13.26 -11.10
CA THR A 80 -22.17 13.00 -12.22
C THR A 80 -22.70 11.93 -13.18
N GLU A 81 -23.28 10.83 -12.69
CA GLU A 81 -23.90 9.81 -13.55
C GLU A 81 -25.07 10.37 -14.37
N ARG A 82 -25.81 11.34 -13.81
CA ARG A 82 -26.88 12.06 -14.53
C ARG A 82 -26.36 13.08 -15.56
N SER A 83 -25.08 13.44 -15.49
CA SER A 83 -24.41 14.39 -16.37
C SER A 83 -23.79 13.72 -17.61
N ASP A 84 -23.61 12.40 -17.59
CA ASP A 84 -23.03 11.62 -18.69
C ASP A 84 -23.95 11.50 -19.92
N GLU A 85 -25.22 11.91 -19.84
CA GLU A 85 -26.13 11.96 -20.99
C GLU A 85 -25.93 13.19 -21.89
N LYS A 86 -25.18 14.22 -21.47
CA LYS A 86 -24.94 15.43 -22.27
C LYS A 86 -23.48 15.87 -22.16
N GLY A 87 -22.68 15.39 -23.10
CA GLY A 87 -21.21 15.50 -23.12
C GLY A 87 -20.62 16.89 -22.89
N TYR A 88 -19.50 16.84 -22.15
CA TYR A 88 -18.45 17.84 -21.88
C TYR A 88 -18.77 19.02 -20.92
N ASP A 89 -18.27 18.95 -19.69
CA ASP A 89 -17.22 19.86 -19.19
C ASP A 89 -16.57 19.43 -17.84
N VAL A 90 -15.25 19.59 -17.79
CA VAL A 90 -14.26 19.64 -16.68
C VAL A 90 -14.72 19.31 -15.25
N ILE A 91 -14.20 18.20 -14.69
CA ILE A 91 -14.14 17.98 -13.24
C ILE A 91 -13.15 19.00 -12.64
N ARG A 92 -13.69 20.11 -12.10
CA ARG A 92 -12.94 21.02 -11.23
C ARG A 92 -12.99 20.47 -9.81
N ASN A 93 -11.89 19.88 -9.34
CA ASN A 93 -11.70 19.73 -7.90
C ASN A 93 -11.30 21.09 -7.32
N PRO A 94 -12.09 21.70 -6.41
CA PRO A 94 -11.63 22.87 -5.69
C PRO A 94 -10.45 22.48 -4.76
N PRO A 95 -9.50 23.39 -4.52
CA PRO A 95 -8.35 23.12 -3.67
C PRO A 95 -8.82 22.94 -2.23
N TYR A 96 -8.86 21.69 -1.76
CA TYR A 96 -9.06 21.41 -0.35
C TYR A 96 -7.79 21.78 0.42
N GLN A 97 -7.78 22.97 1.03
CA GLN A 97 -6.79 23.39 2.01
C GLN A 97 -7.09 22.72 3.35
N SER A 98 -6.65 21.47 3.51
CA SER A 98 -6.35 20.91 4.82
C SER A 98 -4.83 20.91 4.98
N SER A 99 -4.36 21.52 6.07
CA SER A 99 -2.96 21.68 6.44
C SER A 99 -2.24 20.36 6.79
N ARG A 100 -2.52 19.24 6.09
CA ARG A 100 -2.05 17.89 6.47
C ARG A 100 -1.33 17.08 5.40
N ASN A 101 -1.17 17.55 4.16
CA ASN A 101 -0.40 16.81 3.17
C ASN A 101 0.94 17.49 2.87
N HIS A 102 1.96 17.19 3.67
CA HIS A 102 3.33 17.64 3.45
C HIS A 102 3.84 17.32 2.03
N LEU A 103 3.40 16.21 1.44
CA LEU A 103 3.69 15.86 0.05
C LEU A 103 3.02 16.81 -0.95
N ASP A 104 1.79 17.28 -0.70
CA ASP A 104 1.12 18.23 -1.62
C ASP A 104 1.81 19.59 -1.62
N LYS A 105 2.25 20.05 -0.44
CA LYS A 105 3.09 21.25 -0.33
C LYS A 105 4.40 21.07 -1.10
N TYR A 106 5.09 19.95 -0.90
CA TYR A 106 6.32 19.66 -1.63
C TYR A 106 6.11 19.70 -3.15
N VAL A 107 5.03 19.10 -3.67
CA VAL A 107 4.68 19.13 -5.10
C VAL A 107 4.44 20.54 -5.62
N GLN A 108 3.76 21.40 -4.85
CA GLN A 108 3.53 22.80 -5.22
C GLN A 108 4.83 23.60 -5.33
N ASP A 109 5.76 23.34 -4.41
CA ASP A 109 7.06 24.02 -4.34
C ASP A 109 8.06 23.53 -5.42
N LEU A 110 7.79 22.41 -6.12
CA LEU A 110 8.65 21.95 -7.20
C LEU A 110 8.58 22.89 -8.42
N PRO A 111 9.71 23.19 -9.08
CA PRO A 111 9.74 24.10 -10.25
C PRO A 111 8.95 23.58 -11.47
N ILE A 112 8.52 22.31 -11.44
CA ILE A 112 7.68 21.67 -12.46
C ILE A 112 6.18 21.92 -12.28
N SER A 113 5.75 22.56 -11.19
CA SER A 113 4.34 22.89 -10.91
C SER A 113 3.78 23.98 -11.85
N THR A 114 4.65 24.67 -12.58
CA THR A 114 4.34 25.80 -13.48
C THR A 114 3.78 25.41 -14.84
N LEU A 115 3.74 24.12 -15.20
CA LEU A 115 3.12 23.65 -16.43
C LEU A 115 1.59 23.67 -16.26
N ASN A 116 0.88 24.41 -17.13
CA ASN A 116 -0.57 24.74 -17.09
C ASN A 116 -1.57 23.56 -16.96
N ASN A 117 -1.12 22.32 -16.79
CA ASN A 117 -1.96 21.16 -16.54
C ASN A 117 -1.85 20.76 -15.06
N PRO A 118 -2.95 20.38 -14.38
CA PRO A 118 -2.87 19.86 -13.02
C PRO A 118 -2.34 18.42 -12.98
N TRP A 119 -1.75 18.04 -11.85
CA TRP A 119 -1.38 16.66 -11.55
C TRP A 119 -2.60 15.82 -11.18
N THR A 120 -2.67 14.61 -11.71
CA THR A 120 -3.69 13.61 -11.36
C THR A 120 -3.03 12.51 -10.52
N THR A 121 -3.39 12.41 -9.25
CA THR A 121 -2.89 11.34 -8.36
C THR A 121 -3.44 9.99 -8.81
N ILE A 122 -2.55 9.02 -9.04
CA ILE A 122 -2.89 7.66 -9.46
C ILE A 122 -2.69 6.61 -8.36
N GLN A 123 -1.87 6.94 -7.36
CA GLN A 123 -1.62 6.13 -6.17
C GLN A 123 -1.27 7.02 -4.99
N HIS A 124 -1.78 6.68 -3.80
CA HIS A 124 -1.35 7.31 -2.55
C HIS A 124 -1.28 6.29 -1.40
N ARG A 125 -0.17 6.25 -0.66
CA ARG A 125 0.05 5.46 0.57
C ARG A 125 0.59 6.38 1.66
N PHE A 126 0.09 6.27 2.89
CA PHE A 126 0.56 7.09 4.03
C PHE A 126 0.14 6.58 5.42
N ASN A 127 -0.76 5.59 5.53
CA ASN A 127 -1.24 5.11 6.84
C ASN A 127 -1.58 3.62 6.91
N GLY A 128 -1.61 2.90 5.78
CA GLY A 128 -1.96 1.48 5.73
C GLY A 128 -3.44 1.19 5.97
N SER A 129 -4.32 2.17 5.75
CA SER A 129 -5.77 2.00 5.88
C SER A 129 -6.36 1.06 4.83
N ILE A 130 -5.65 0.86 3.71
CA ILE A 130 -6.07 -0.05 2.65
C ILE A 130 -4.98 -1.08 2.40
N ASP A 131 -5.38 -2.36 2.37
CA ASP A 131 -4.52 -3.44 1.91
C ASP A 131 -4.33 -3.36 0.39
N PHE A 132 -3.09 -3.39 -0.07
CA PHE A 132 -2.72 -3.41 -1.49
C PHE A 132 -2.39 -4.82 -1.99
N TYR A 133 -2.43 -5.84 -1.13
CA TYR A 133 -2.33 -7.23 -1.57
C TYR A 133 -3.65 -7.71 -2.19
N ARG A 134 -3.92 -7.24 -3.41
CA ARG A 134 -5.20 -7.37 -4.14
C ARG A 134 -5.08 -8.22 -5.40
N ASN A 135 -6.21 -8.75 -5.86
CA ASN A 135 -6.26 -9.57 -7.07
C ASN A 135 -6.17 -8.73 -8.36
N TRP A 136 -6.05 -9.40 -9.50
CA TRP A 136 -5.98 -8.78 -10.82
C TRP A 136 -7.16 -7.83 -11.09
N ASN A 137 -8.38 -8.29 -10.81
CA ASN A 137 -9.59 -7.53 -11.12
C ASN A 137 -9.70 -6.24 -10.28
N GLU A 138 -9.28 -6.28 -9.02
CA GLU A 138 -9.19 -5.09 -8.16
C GLU A 138 -8.13 -4.12 -8.67
N TYR A 139 -6.94 -4.60 -9.05
CA TYR A 139 -5.90 -3.74 -9.63
C TYR A 139 -6.31 -3.15 -10.99
N LYS A 140 -7.06 -3.89 -11.80
CA LYS A 140 -7.64 -3.43 -13.06
C LYS A 140 -8.60 -2.27 -12.86
N ASN A 141 -9.57 -2.44 -11.96
CA ASN A 141 -10.67 -1.49 -11.76
C ASN A 141 -10.30 -0.32 -10.83
N GLY A 142 -9.31 -0.52 -9.97
CA GLY A 142 -8.93 0.41 -8.91
C GLY A 142 -9.62 0.08 -7.59
N PHE A 143 -9.06 0.59 -6.50
CA PHE A 143 -9.56 0.38 -5.14
C PHE A 143 -9.15 1.53 -4.23
N GLY A 144 -9.92 1.75 -3.17
CA GLY A 144 -9.77 2.92 -2.30
C GLY A 144 -10.33 4.19 -2.91
N HIS A 145 -10.33 5.27 -2.12
CA HIS A 145 -10.95 6.55 -2.50
C HIS A 145 -10.14 7.73 -1.98
N GLN A 146 -10.18 8.84 -2.72
CA GLN A 146 -9.66 10.11 -2.25
C GLN A 146 -10.59 10.70 -1.17
N PRO A 147 -10.05 11.41 -0.15
CA PRO A 147 -8.65 11.80 0.06
C PRO A 147 -7.77 10.73 0.78
N GLY A 148 -8.17 9.46 0.81
CA GLY A 148 -7.46 8.37 1.47
C GLY A 148 -6.34 7.71 0.65
N GLU A 149 -5.94 6.51 1.07
CA GLU A 149 -5.09 5.64 0.26
C GLU A 149 -5.92 5.05 -0.88
N PHE A 150 -5.34 4.93 -2.07
CA PHE A 150 -6.03 4.34 -3.22
C PHE A 150 -5.07 3.98 -4.34
N TRP A 151 -5.56 3.14 -5.26
CA TRP A 151 -5.00 2.86 -6.57
C TRP A 151 -6.06 3.17 -7.63
N ILE A 152 -5.71 3.95 -8.65
CA ILE A 152 -6.69 4.45 -9.64
C ILE A 152 -7.32 3.35 -10.50
N GLY A 153 -6.62 2.24 -10.72
CA GLY A 153 -7.00 1.17 -11.64
C GLY A 153 -6.16 1.17 -12.92
N LEU A 154 -5.67 0.00 -13.32
CA LEU A 154 -4.82 -0.18 -14.51
C LEU A 154 -5.56 0.20 -15.80
N GLU A 155 -6.84 -0.10 -15.93
CA GLU A 155 -7.59 0.24 -17.14
C GLU A 155 -7.68 1.77 -17.31
N LYS A 156 -8.03 2.49 -16.24
CA LYS A 156 -8.04 3.97 -16.25
C LYS A 156 -6.65 4.52 -16.56
N LEU A 157 -5.61 3.93 -15.97
CA LEU A 157 -4.22 4.35 -16.19
C LEU A 157 -3.77 4.17 -17.65
N TYR A 158 -4.14 3.05 -18.27
CA TYR A 158 -3.91 2.78 -19.68
C TYR A 158 -4.65 3.79 -20.56
N GLN A 159 -5.95 4.02 -20.31
CA GLN A 159 -6.75 4.97 -21.09
C GLN A 159 -6.19 6.40 -21.04
N MET A 160 -5.71 6.85 -19.88
CA MET A 160 -5.09 8.16 -19.74
C MET A 160 -3.76 8.25 -20.50
N THR A 161 -2.89 7.25 -20.33
CA THR A 161 -1.50 7.31 -20.85
C THR A 161 -1.36 6.91 -22.33
N ARG A 162 -2.32 6.18 -22.92
CA ARG A 162 -2.22 5.72 -24.32
C ARG A 162 -2.33 6.84 -25.35
N SER A 163 -3.08 7.90 -25.05
CA SER A 163 -3.52 8.86 -26.07
C SER A 163 -2.50 9.96 -26.34
N LYS A 164 -1.74 10.36 -25.31
CA LYS A 164 -0.83 11.51 -25.33
C LYS A 164 0.31 11.29 -24.35
N ARG A 165 1.44 11.95 -24.57
CA ARG A 165 2.60 11.93 -23.67
C ARG A 165 2.19 12.42 -22.28
N HIS A 166 2.38 11.57 -21.28
CA HIS A 166 2.19 11.91 -19.88
C HIS A 166 3.53 11.84 -19.17
N GLU A 167 3.76 12.74 -18.23
CA GLU A 167 4.85 12.64 -17.26
C GLU A 167 4.33 12.02 -15.97
N LEU A 168 5.20 11.31 -15.26
CA LEU A 168 4.95 10.65 -13.98
C LEU A 168 5.84 11.29 -12.92
N LEU A 169 5.22 11.86 -11.89
CA LEU A 169 5.88 12.33 -10.68
C LEU A 169 5.59 11.37 -9.53
N ILE A 170 6.65 10.88 -8.89
CA ILE A 170 6.60 10.06 -7.70
C ILE A 170 7.23 10.87 -6.57
N VAL A 171 6.50 11.08 -5.48
CA VAL A 171 6.98 11.74 -4.27
C VAL A 171 6.99 10.74 -3.12
N LEU A 172 8.10 10.72 -2.38
CA LEU A 172 8.40 9.71 -1.37
C LEU A 172 8.78 10.43 -0.07
N GLU A 173 8.24 9.98 1.06
CA GLU A 173 8.61 10.44 2.40
C GLU A 173 9.11 9.26 3.24
N ASP A 174 10.23 9.45 3.92
CA ASP A 174 10.76 8.48 4.87
C ASP A 174 10.28 8.75 6.31
N PHE A 175 10.61 7.87 7.26
CA PHE A 175 10.21 8.06 8.66
C PHE A 175 10.96 9.20 9.36
N GLY A 176 12.04 9.72 8.76
CA GLY A 176 12.73 10.94 9.19
C GLY A 176 12.07 12.24 8.72
N GLY A 177 11.02 12.15 7.89
CA GLY A 177 10.33 13.30 7.30
C GLY A 177 11.07 13.92 6.12
N ILE A 178 12.09 13.25 5.57
CA ILE A 178 12.76 13.69 4.36
C ILE A 178 11.86 13.36 3.18
N ILE A 179 11.65 14.32 2.28
CA ILE A 179 10.87 14.14 1.06
C ILE A 179 11.79 14.19 -0.16
N LYS A 180 11.66 13.19 -1.04
CA LYS A 180 12.34 13.14 -2.34
C LYS A 180 11.34 12.88 -3.46
N HIS A 181 11.78 13.10 -4.70
CA HIS A 181 10.96 12.80 -5.86
C HIS A 181 11.76 12.16 -7.01
N ALA A 182 11.03 11.43 -7.84
CA ALA A 182 11.42 10.91 -9.15
C ALA A 182 10.40 11.41 -10.19
N LEU A 183 10.88 11.92 -11.32
CA LEU A 183 10.10 12.45 -12.42
C LEU A 183 10.52 11.75 -13.71
N TYR A 184 9.56 11.23 -14.45
CA TYR A 184 9.75 10.64 -15.77
C TYR A 184 8.88 11.38 -16.77
N ASP A 185 9.41 11.77 -17.92
CA ASP A 185 8.70 12.66 -18.83
C ASP A 185 7.88 11.99 -19.96
N ASP A 186 7.86 10.65 -20.00
CA ASP A 186 7.04 9.84 -20.91
C ASP A 186 6.66 8.51 -20.25
N PHE A 187 5.58 8.53 -19.47
CA PHE A 187 5.03 7.37 -18.78
C PHE A 187 3.86 6.78 -19.58
N MET A 188 3.99 5.50 -19.93
CA MET A 188 2.99 4.76 -20.69
C MET A 188 2.94 3.30 -20.27
N ILE A 189 1.72 2.76 -20.15
CA ILE A 189 1.48 1.33 -19.92
C ILE A 189 0.74 0.71 -21.12
N GLY A 190 0.82 -0.61 -21.24
CA GLY A 190 0.09 -1.40 -22.24
C GLY A 190 -1.39 -1.60 -21.90
N SER A 191 -2.10 -2.19 -22.84
CA SER A 191 -3.49 -2.65 -22.65
C SER A 191 -3.54 -3.92 -21.78
N GLU A 192 -4.75 -4.37 -21.41
CA GLU A 192 -4.92 -5.65 -20.71
C GLU A 192 -4.42 -6.86 -21.51
N ASP A 193 -4.57 -6.85 -22.83
CA ASP A 193 -4.06 -7.89 -23.74
C ASP A 193 -2.52 -7.96 -23.77
N GLU A 194 -1.87 -6.89 -23.32
CA GLU A 194 -0.43 -6.78 -23.15
C GLU A 194 -0.03 -6.86 -21.66
N ASP A 195 -0.92 -7.38 -20.81
CA ASP A 195 -0.74 -7.52 -19.37
C ASP A 195 -0.33 -6.21 -18.67
N TYR A 196 -0.85 -5.08 -19.18
CA TYR A 196 -0.53 -3.73 -18.71
C TYR A 196 0.98 -3.45 -18.59
N VAL A 197 1.81 -4.03 -19.47
CA VAL A 197 3.27 -3.84 -19.50
C VAL A 197 3.69 -2.38 -19.32
N LEU A 198 4.71 -2.11 -18.51
CA LEU A 198 5.29 -0.77 -18.39
C LEU A 198 6.07 -0.46 -19.68
N LYS A 199 5.47 0.26 -20.62
CA LYS A 199 6.04 0.45 -21.96
C LYS A 199 7.15 1.48 -22.01
N LYS A 200 6.97 2.60 -21.30
CA LYS A 200 7.87 3.74 -21.38
C LYS A 200 7.97 4.44 -20.04
N LEU A 201 9.20 4.82 -19.75
CA LEU A 201 9.59 5.91 -18.85
C LEU A 201 10.58 6.71 -19.69
N GLY A 202 10.25 7.94 -20.02
CA GLY A 202 11.13 8.81 -20.80
C GLY A 202 12.40 9.18 -20.02
N GLU A 203 12.87 10.40 -20.19
CA GLU A 203 14.02 10.86 -19.42
C GLU A 203 13.67 10.99 -17.93
N PHE A 204 14.66 10.70 -17.07
CA PHE A 204 14.54 10.71 -15.62
C PHE A 204 15.15 11.98 -15.02
N TRP A 205 14.45 12.59 -14.06
CA TRP A 205 14.98 13.62 -13.17
C TRP A 205 14.48 13.41 -11.74
N GLY A 206 15.26 13.81 -10.74
CA GLY A 206 14.79 13.72 -9.37
C GLY A 206 15.89 13.90 -8.33
N THR A 207 15.49 13.85 -7.08
CA THR A 207 16.38 13.90 -5.91
C THR A 207 16.64 12.52 -5.30
N VAL A 208 15.90 11.51 -5.75
CA VAL A 208 16.13 10.09 -5.44
C VAL A 208 16.81 9.40 -6.63
N GLY A 209 17.53 8.30 -6.43
CA GLY A 209 18.05 7.52 -7.56
C GLY A 209 16.93 6.80 -8.31
N ASP A 210 17.12 6.54 -9.61
CA ASP A 210 16.11 5.87 -10.44
C ASP A 210 15.92 4.41 -10.02
N SER A 211 14.68 4.07 -9.65
CA SER A 211 14.31 2.73 -9.21
C SER A 211 13.20 2.10 -10.02
N LEU A 212 12.63 2.82 -10.99
CA LEU A 212 11.52 2.35 -11.81
C LEU A 212 11.96 1.97 -13.23
N ASP A 213 13.03 2.58 -13.76
CA ASP A 213 13.59 2.22 -15.08
C ASP A 213 13.86 0.72 -15.26
N PRO A 214 14.41 -0.02 -14.28
CA PRO A 214 14.60 -1.47 -14.41
C PRO A 214 13.31 -2.26 -14.68
N HIS A 215 12.15 -1.70 -14.35
CA HIS A 215 10.83 -2.32 -14.52
C HIS A 215 10.22 -2.09 -15.91
N VAL A 216 10.85 -1.27 -16.77
CA VAL A 216 10.37 -1.05 -18.15
C VAL A 216 10.43 -2.36 -18.95
N GLY A 217 9.34 -2.66 -19.65
CA GLY A 217 9.17 -3.89 -20.43
C GLY A 217 8.68 -5.09 -19.62
N GLU A 218 8.44 -4.93 -18.32
CA GLU A 218 7.86 -5.96 -17.47
C GLU A 218 6.33 -5.83 -17.41
N SER A 219 5.65 -6.97 -17.40
CA SER A 219 4.19 -7.07 -17.31
C SER A 219 3.73 -6.89 -15.86
N PHE A 220 2.54 -6.33 -15.68
CA PHE A 220 1.97 -6.20 -14.34
C PHE A 220 1.56 -7.59 -13.83
N SER A 221 1.84 -7.89 -12.57
CA SER A 221 1.46 -9.16 -11.95
C SER A 221 0.77 -8.93 -10.61
N THR A 222 -0.14 -9.82 -10.26
CA THR A 222 -0.83 -9.89 -8.96
C THR A 222 -0.71 -11.30 -8.39
N TYR A 223 -1.13 -11.51 -7.15
CA TYR A 223 -0.98 -12.83 -6.51
C TYR A 223 -1.75 -13.95 -7.23
N ASP A 224 -2.77 -13.61 -8.01
CA ASP A 224 -3.64 -14.53 -8.75
C ASP A 224 -3.36 -14.55 -10.26
N ARG A 225 -2.56 -13.61 -10.79
CA ARG A 225 -2.15 -13.56 -12.19
C ARG A 225 -0.64 -13.32 -12.28
N ASP A 226 0.06 -14.41 -12.56
CA ASP A 226 1.51 -14.46 -12.65
C ASP A 226 1.97 -14.15 -14.07
N ASN A 227 2.33 -12.89 -14.32
CA ASN A 227 2.87 -12.43 -15.58
C ASN A 227 4.36 -12.08 -15.45
N ASP A 228 4.98 -12.37 -14.30
CA ASP A 228 6.39 -12.09 -14.10
C ASP A 228 7.22 -13.20 -14.76
N LYS A 229 8.42 -12.84 -15.23
CA LYS A 229 9.26 -13.77 -16.01
C LYS A 229 10.17 -14.62 -15.11
N ARG A 230 9.84 -14.79 -13.82
CA ARG A 230 10.66 -15.55 -12.87
C ARG A 230 10.20 -17.01 -12.80
N PRO A 231 11.04 -17.98 -13.22
CA PRO A 231 10.64 -19.38 -13.21
C PRO A 231 10.33 -19.92 -11.81
N GLY A 232 9.16 -20.54 -11.65
CA GLY A 232 8.78 -21.28 -10.44
C GLY A 232 8.49 -20.40 -9.22
N LYS A 233 8.33 -19.09 -9.41
CA LYS A 233 8.01 -18.11 -8.36
C LYS A 233 6.94 -17.16 -8.86
N ASN A 234 6.19 -16.60 -7.92
CA ASN A 234 5.28 -15.49 -8.18
C ASN A 234 5.74 -14.33 -7.31
N CYS A 235 6.36 -13.33 -7.93
CA CYS A 235 6.94 -12.18 -7.25
C CYS A 235 5.87 -11.38 -6.48
N ALA A 236 4.65 -11.31 -7.01
CA ALA A 236 3.54 -10.61 -6.35
C ALA A 236 3.15 -11.26 -5.00
N LYS A 237 3.18 -12.60 -4.91
CA LYS A 237 2.98 -13.34 -3.65
C LYS A 237 4.11 -13.10 -2.66
N GLU A 238 5.35 -13.13 -3.12
CA GLU A 238 6.53 -12.96 -2.25
C GLU A 238 6.63 -11.52 -1.71
N LEU A 239 6.33 -10.52 -2.54
CA LEU A 239 6.53 -9.09 -2.25
C LEU A 239 5.25 -8.36 -1.81
N GLN A 240 4.13 -9.07 -1.70
CA GLN A 240 2.84 -8.60 -1.15
C GLN A 240 2.28 -7.32 -1.80
N GLY A 241 2.17 -7.33 -3.12
CA GLY A 241 1.51 -6.25 -3.87
C GLY A 241 1.43 -6.58 -5.36
N GLY A 242 0.62 -5.81 -6.10
CA GLY A 242 0.63 -5.83 -7.56
C GLY A 242 1.63 -4.81 -8.13
N TRP A 243 2.50 -5.24 -9.03
CA TRP A 243 3.53 -4.39 -9.63
C TRP A 243 4.07 -4.95 -10.96
N TRP A 244 4.89 -4.17 -11.66
CA TRP A 244 5.69 -4.60 -12.81
C TRP A 244 6.98 -5.28 -12.35
N PHE A 245 6.95 -6.52 -11.86
CA PHE A 245 8.13 -7.13 -11.23
C PHE A 245 9.26 -7.43 -12.23
N ILE A 246 10.51 -7.13 -11.85
CA ILE A 246 11.67 -7.41 -12.71
C ILE A 246 12.01 -8.89 -12.73
N SER A 247 12.46 -9.37 -13.88
CA SER A 247 12.79 -10.78 -14.12
C SER A 247 14.10 -11.27 -13.46
N PHE A 248 14.94 -10.35 -12.98
CA PHE A 248 16.24 -10.64 -12.37
C PHE A 248 16.29 -10.21 -10.89
N GLY A 249 17.38 -10.54 -10.19
CA GLY A 249 17.57 -10.19 -8.78
C GLY A 249 16.45 -10.73 -7.88
N SER A 250 16.00 -9.96 -6.89
CA SER A 250 14.92 -10.34 -5.97
C SER A 250 13.53 -9.91 -6.45
N CYS A 251 13.29 -9.92 -7.76
CA CYS A 251 12.06 -9.46 -8.42
C CYS A 251 11.77 -7.95 -8.38
N ILE A 252 12.63 -7.13 -7.77
CA ILE A 252 12.25 -5.76 -7.40
C ILE A 252 13.43 -4.80 -7.38
N ALA A 253 13.25 -3.60 -7.94
CA ALA A 253 14.02 -2.40 -7.59
C ALA A 253 13.14 -1.42 -6.77
N CYS A 254 11.86 -1.25 -7.11
CA CYS A 254 10.87 -0.62 -6.24
C CYS A 254 9.55 -1.38 -6.19
N ASN A 255 8.78 -1.19 -5.12
CA ASN A 255 7.38 -1.64 -5.00
C ASN A 255 6.65 -0.71 -4.04
N LEU A 256 5.97 0.29 -4.59
CA LEU A 256 5.17 1.25 -3.80
C LEU A 256 3.77 0.69 -3.48
N ASN A 257 3.46 -0.49 -3.99
CA ASN A 257 2.22 -1.23 -3.76
C ASN A 257 2.38 -2.36 -2.74
N GLY A 258 3.55 -2.46 -2.09
CA GLY A 258 3.81 -3.44 -1.06
C GLY A 258 2.94 -3.26 0.19
N LYS A 259 3.13 -4.18 1.14
CA LYS A 259 2.57 -4.11 2.48
C LYS A 259 3.02 -2.82 3.16
N TYR A 260 2.06 -2.15 3.78
CA TYR A 260 2.34 -0.97 4.58
C TYR A 260 2.90 -1.38 5.96
N TYR A 261 4.05 -0.83 6.33
CA TYR A 261 4.63 -0.98 7.65
C TYR A 261 4.61 0.37 8.37
N GLN A 262 4.20 0.37 9.64
CA GLN A 262 4.21 1.56 10.51
C GLN A 262 5.59 1.86 11.09
N GLN A 263 6.64 1.27 10.53
CA GLN A 263 8.02 1.40 10.96
C GLN A 263 8.95 1.32 9.73
N PRO A 264 10.13 1.94 9.78
CA PRO A 264 11.06 1.94 8.67
C PRO A 264 11.68 0.56 8.42
N GLU A 265 12.29 -0.06 9.43
CA GLU A 265 13.02 -1.31 9.25
C GLU A 265 12.08 -2.52 9.18
N VAL A 266 12.25 -3.33 8.14
CA VAL A 266 11.45 -4.53 7.87
C VAL A 266 12.35 -5.74 7.61
N GLN A 267 11.86 -6.93 7.95
CA GLN A 267 12.62 -8.17 7.79
C GLN A 267 12.45 -8.82 6.40
N LYS A 268 11.51 -8.33 5.60
CA LYS A 268 11.15 -8.88 4.29
C LYS A 268 11.07 -7.76 3.27
N LEU A 269 11.33 -8.09 2.00
CA LEU A 269 11.22 -7.19 0.85
C LEU A 269 9.75 -6.89 0.48
N GLN A 270 8.89 -6.66 1.46
CA GLN A 270 7.44 -6.54 1.30
C GLN A 270 6.94 -5.11 1.53
N GLY A 271 7.81 -4.18 1.93
CA GLY A 271 7.44 -2.81 2.28
C GLY A 271 7.17 -1.90 1.08
N LEU A 272 6.99 -0.61 1.36
CA LEU A 272 7.03 0.45 0.35
C LEU A 272 8.49 0.73 -0.03
N ILE A 273 9.02 -0.02 -1.00
CA ILE A 273 10.47 -0.08 -1.26
C ILE A 273 10.87 0.85 -2.40
N TRP A 274 12.00 1.55 -2.20
CA TRP A 274 12.74 2.28 -3.22
C TRP A 274 14.25 2.04 -3.04
N PHE A 275 14.82 1.08 -3.77
CA PHE A 275 16.16 0.54 -3.50
C PHE A 275 17.28 1.60 -3.46
N PRO A 276 17.38 2.53 -4.44
CA PRO A 276 18.46 3.52 -4.49
C PRO A 276 18.53 4.47 -3.29
N TRP A 277 17.49 4.53 -2.45
CA TRP A 277 17.48 5.40 -1.28
C TRP A 277 17.84 4.65 0.00
N HIS A 278 17.03 3.68 0.40
CA HIS A 278 17.18 2.99 1.70
C HIS A 278 17.38 1.47 1.56
N GLY A 279 17.53 0.96 0.33
CA GLY A 279 17.63 -0.47 0.06
C GLY A 279 16.28 -1.20 0.21
N GLY A 280 16.34 -2.54 0.26
CA GLY A 280 15.16 -3.40 0.26
C GLY A 280 14.51 -3.66 1.63
N PHE A 281 15.20 -3.35 2.73
CA PHE A 281 14.75 -3.63 4.09
C PHE A 281 14.22 -2.38 4.82
N TYR A 282 13.90 -1.34 4.06
CA TYR A 282 13.28 -0.12 4.53
C TYR A 282 11.93 0.07 3.84
N SER A 283 10.87 0.26 4.62
CA SER A 283 9.56 0.69 4.13
C SER A 283 9.44 2.19 4.28
N LEU A 284 9.15 2.88 3.19
CA LEU A 284 8.81 4.30 3.22
C LEU A 284 7.54 4.55 4.03
N LYS A 285 7.43 5.78 4.55
CA LYS A 285 6.29 6.23 5.35
C LYS A 285 5.13 6.68 4.46
N SER A 286 5.42 7.40 3.39
CA SER A 286 4.39 7.89 2.47
C SER A 286 4.89 7.90 1.03
N THR A 287 3.99 7.60 0.09
CA THR A 287 4.27 7.59 -1.34
C THR A 287 3.09 8.17 -2.09
N LYS A 288 3.35 9.01 -3.09
CA LYS A 288 2.33 9.54 -3.98
C LYS A 288 2.83 9.47 -5.42
N MET A 289 2.08 8.79 -6.28
CA MET A 289 2.33 8.77 -7.72
C MET A 289 1.28 9.61 -8.42
N MET A 290 1.71 10.49 -9.31
CA MET A 290 0.84 11.40 -10.06
C MET A 290 1.26 11.44 -11.53
N ILE A 291 0.28 11.55 -12.42
CA ILE A 291 0.54 11.78 -13.83
C ILE A 291 0.02 13.13 -14.27
N ARG A 292 0.64 13.68 -15.30
CA ARG A 292 0.16 14.90 -15.96
C ARG A 292 0.43 14.82 -17.44
N ARG A 293 -0.46 15.36 -18.26
CA ARG A 293 -0.23 15.47 -19.69
C ARG A 293 0.89 16.47 -19.96
N ARG A 294 1.90 16.08 -20.74
CA ARG A 294 2.94 17.00 -21.20
C ARG A 294 2.39 17.82 -22.37
N SER A 295 2.40 19.15 -22.22
CA SER A 295 2.09 20.05 -23.34
C SER A 295 3.28 20.05 -24.29
N VAL A 296 3.03 19.85 -25.59
CA VAL A 296 4.04 20.12 -26.61
C VAL A 296 4.19 21.63 -26.65
N THR A 297 5.32 22.17 -26.20
CA THR A 297 5.71 23.52 -26.61
C THR A 297 5.91 23.48 -28.11
N ALA A 298 5.04 24.17 -28.85
CA ALA A 298 5.33 24.50 -30.24
C ALA A 298 6.67 25.23 -30.24
N GLY A 299 7.65 24.66 -30.93
CA GLY A 299 9.01 25.18 -31.02
C GLY A 299 9.08 26.51 -31.74
#